data_AF-A0A9P9A8P2-F1
#
_entry.id   AF-A0A9P9A8P2-F1
#
_cell.length_a   1.000
_cell.length_b   1.000
_cell.length_c   1.000
_cell.angle_alpha   90.00
_cell.angle_beta   90.00
_cell.angle_gamma   90.00
#
_symmetry.space_group_name_H-M   'P 1'
#
loop_
_entity.id
_entity.type
_entity.pdbx_description
1 polymer ?
#
loop_
_entity_poly.entity_id
_entity_poly.type
_entity_poly.pdbx_seq_one_letter_code
_entity_poly.pdbx_strand_id
1 'polypeptide(L)'
;MSSSLGRGEAVDDLPQARAIAMAHGITMALAFLVLFPAGAIFIRVLNVKQTMWIHASCQMIGWCLMLAGFATGMRLREMLGEMNHFHVIIGMAIVAGMLLMPWFGYIHHRRYLVLRRKTTWTHTHVWFGRVLIILGIANGGIGFSLASEDGVGYSRVGMIVYAAVAAVAGISLVGLAIAVSFRGKGMEEEQLSLNHRG
;
A
#
# COMPACT_ATOMS: atom_id res chain seq x y z
N MET A 1 24.90 -38.64 16.39
CA MET A 1 23.45 -38.68 16.68
C MET A 1 22.90 -37.26 16.85
N SER A 2 22.88 -36.43 15.80
CA SER A 2 22.30 -35.06 15.88
C SER A 2 21.37 -34.69 14.71
N SER A 3 20.91 -35.67 13.92
CA SER A 3 20.08 -35.42 12.73
C SER A 3 18.58 -35.62 12.94
N SER A 4 18.14 -36.05 14.14
CA SER A 4 16.70 -36.21 14.46
C SER A 4 16.08 -34.99 15.14
N LEU A 5 16.86 -34.16 15.83
CA LEU A 5 16.34 -32.99 16.56
C LEU A 5 15.94 -31.85 15.62
N GLY A 6 16.71 -31.56 14.56
CA GLY A 6 16.38 -30.50 13.61
C GLY A 6 15.27 -30.84 12.61
N ARG A 7 14.96 -32.13 12.40
CA ARG A 7 13.84 -32.55 11.54
C ARG A 7 12.50 -32.59 12.28
N GLY A 8 12.52 -32.74 13.60
CA GLY A 8 11.32 -32.69 14.44
C GLY A 8 10.81 -31.26 14.63
N GLU A 9 11.68 -30.32 15.02
CA GLU A 9 11.31 -28.90 15.18
C GLU A 9 10.79 -28.28 13.87
N ALA A 10 11.45 -28.55 12.74
CA ALA A 10 11.02 -28.05 11.44
C ALA A 10 9.65 -28.59 10.98
N VAL A 11 9.20 -29.77 11.46
CA VAL A 11 7.88 -30.33 11.12
C VAL A 11 6.80 -29.77 12.04
N ASP A 12 7.13 -29.49 13.30
CA ASP A 12 6.22 -28.88 14.28
C ASP A 12 5.98 -27.38 14.02
N ASP A 13 6.94 -26.68 13.40
CA ASP A 13 6.82 -25.25 13.08
C ASP A 13 6.00 -24.95 11.80
N LEU A 14 5.74 -25.94 10.94
CA LEU A 14 5.04 -25.74 9.66
C LEU A 14 3.61 -25.18 9.81
N PRO A 15 2.76 -25.67 10.73
CA PRO A 15 1.43 -25.09 10.96
C PRO A 15 1.52 -23.65 11.47
N GLN A 16 2.49 -23.35 12.35
CA GLN A 16 2.69 -22.02 12.90
C GLN A 16 3.19 -21.04 11.82
N ALA A 17 4.16 -21.46 11.00
CA ALA A 17 4.67 -20.67 9.87
C ALA A 17 3.55 -20.35 8.86
N ARG A 18 2.67 -21.32 8.57
CA ARG A 18 1.48 -21.11 7.73
C ARG A 18 0.53 -20.07 8.31
N ALA A 19 0.23 -20.15 9.60
CA ALA A 19 -0.64 -19.17 10.26
C ALA A 19 -0.04 -17.75 10.23
N ILE A 20 1.27 -17.62 10.49
CA ILE A 20 1.99 -16.34 10.44
C ILE A 20 2.05 -15.80 9.01
N ALA A 21 2.30 -16.65 8.01
CA ALA A 21 2.27 -16.27 6.60
C ALA A 21 0.88 -15.77 6.19
N MET A 22 -0.19 -16.46 6.60
CA MET A 22 -1.56 -16.03 6.38
C MET A 22 -1.83 -14.67 7.00
N ALA A 23 -1.44 -14.47 8.26
CA ALA A 23 -1.59 -13.19 8.97
C ALA A 23 -0.83 -12.06 8.28
N HIS A 24 0.42 -12.30 7.87
CA HIS A 24 1.23 -11.36 7.11
C HIS A 24 0.52 -10.93 5.82
N GLY A 25 0.16 -11.87 4.95
CA GLY A 25 -0.42 -11.51 3.66
C GLY A 25 -1.82 -10.90 3.78
N ILE A 26 -2.66 -11.33 4.74
CA ILE A 26 -3.99 -10.73 4.96
C ILE A 26 -3.85 -9.28 5.43
N THR A 27 -3.03 -9.02 6.45
CA THR A 27 -2.86 -7.66 7.00
C THR A 27 -2.23 -6.72 5.97
N MET A 28 -1.20 -7.18 5.24
CA MET A 28 -0.58 -6.40 4.17
C MET A 28 -1.53 -6.16 2.98
N ALA A 29 -2.32 -7.16 2.58
CA ALA A 29 -3.31 -6.99 1.52
C ALA A 29 -4.41 -5.99 1.91
N LEU A 30 -4.93 -6.06 3.14
CA LEU A 30 -5.92 -5.08 3.62
C LEU A 30 -5.36 -3.66 3.67
N ALA A 31 -4.10 -3.49 4.10
CA ALA A 31 -3.45 -2.19 4.10
C ALA A 31 -3.28 -1.63 2.67
N PHE A 32 -2.64 -2.38 1.78
CA PHE A 32 -2.21 -1.89 0.46
C PHE A 32 -3.26 -1.97 -0.65
N LEU A 33 -4.18 -2.95 -0.60
CA LEU A 33 -5.23 -3.08 -1.61
C LEU A 33 -6.49 -2.31 -1.24
N VAL A 34 -6.76 -2.11 0.05
CA VAL A 34 -8.03 -1.55 0.51
C VAL A 34 -7.84 -0.20 1.17
N LEU A 35 -7.18 -0.13 2.33
CA LEU A 35 -7.22 1.08 3.15
C LEU A 35 -6.43 2.25 2.57
N PHE A 36 -5.20 2.02 2.08
CA PHE A 36 -4.41 3.10 1.48
C PHE A 36 -5.04 3.63 0.18
N PRO A 37 -5.48 2.78 -0.77
CA PRO A 37 -6.21 3.24 -1.95
C PRO A 37 -7.52 3.94 -1.59
N ALA A 38 -8.32 3.38 -0.68
CA ALA A 38 -9.59 3.97 -0.25
C ALA A 38 -9.38 5.38 0.32
N GLY A 39 -8.45 5.56 1.25
CA GLY A 39 -8.11 6.87 1.80
C GLY A 39 -7.63 7.86 0.73
N ALA A 40 -6.88 7.40 -0.27
CA ALA A 40 -6.43 8.22 -1.39
C ALA A 40 -7.55 8.59 -2.38
N ILE A 41 -8.54 7.72 -2.55
CA ILE A 41 -9.70 7.98 -3.42
C ILE A 41 -10.68 8.90 -2.71
N PHE A 42 -11.02 8.63 -1.45
CA PHE A 42 -12.00 9.39 -0.69
C PHE A 42 -11.63 10.88 -0.59
N ILE A 43 -10.36 11.23 -0.35
CA ILE A 43 -9.89 12.62 -0.31
C ILE A 43 -10.09 13.42 -1.60
N ARG A 44 -10.36 12.75 -2.72
CA ARG A 44 -10.56 13.36 -4.05
C ARG A 44 -11.99 13.28 -4.55
N VAL A 45 -12.73 12.25 -4.12
CA VAL A 45 -14.09 11.98 -4.61
C VAL A 45 -15.14 12.52 -3.65
N LEU A 46 -14.92 12.37 -2.33
CA LEU A 46 -15.88 12.89 -1.35
C LEU A 46 -15.72 14.40 -1.23
N ASN A 47 -16.81 15.13 -1.44
CA ASN A 47 -16.87 16.57 -1.30
C ASN A 47 -17.50 16.97 0.05
N VAL A 48 -17.09 16.31 1.13
CA VAL A 48 -17.58 16.58 2.49
C VAL A 48 -16.49 17.24 3.35
N LYS A 49 -16.89 18.06 4.34
CA LYS A 49 -15.95 18.78 5.21
C LYS A 49 -15.02 17.83 5.99
N GLN A 50 -15.51 16.64 6.36
CA GLN A 50 -14.76 15.66 7.13
C GLN A 50 -13.80 14.80 6.29
N THR A 51 -13.66 15.02 4.99
CA THR A 51 -12.89 14.11 4.13
C THR A 51 -11.43 13.95 4.55
N MET A 52 -10.81 15.00 5.09
CA MET A 52 -9.46 14.92 5.66
C MET A 52 -9.37 13.92 6.82
N TRP A 53 -10.35 13.93 7.73
CA TRP A 53 -10.42 12.98 8.84
C TRP A 53 -10.67 11.56 8.36
N ILE A 54 -11.55 11.37 7.36
CA ILE A 54 -11.77 10.07 6.73
C ILE A 54 -10.46 9.54 6.15
N HIS A 55 -9.74 10.37 5.40
CA HIS A 55 -8.43 10.03 4.85
C HIS A 55 -7.46 9.64 5.98
N ALA A 56 -7.28 10.50 6.99
CA ALA A 56 -6.36 10.25 8.10
C ALA A 56 -6.69 8.96 8.85
N SER A 57 -7.97 8.68 9.11
CA SER A 57 -8.42 7.45 9.75
C SER A 57 -8.11 6.21 8.91
N CYS A 58 -8.41 6.23 7.60
CA CYS A 58 -8.03 5.14 6.70
C CYS A 58 -6.52 4.91 6.69
N GLN A 59 -5.72 5.99 6.64
CA GLN A 59 -4.27 5.90 6.67
C GLN A 59 -3.76 5.32 7.99
N MET A 60 -4.31 5.75 9.13
CA MET A 60 -3.88 5.27 10.44
C MET A 60 -4.19 3.79 10.64
N ILE A 61 -5.39 3.33 10.26
CA ILE A 61 -5.74 1.91 10.35
C ILE A 61 -4.88 1.09 9.38
N GLY A 62 -4.68 1.57 8.15
CA GLY A 62 -3.79 0.91 7.19
C GLY A 62 -2.35 0.81 7.68
N TRP A 63 -1.88 1.82 8.41
CA TRP A 63 -0.58 1.83 9.06
C TRP A 63 -0.44 0.77 10.15
N CYS A 64 -1.44 0.66 11.04
CA CYS A 64 -1.44 -0.38 12.07
C CYS A 64 -1.39 -1.78 11.44
N LEU A 65 -2.18 -2.01 10.39
CA LEU A 65 -2.17 -3.27 9.65
C LEU A 65 -0.83 -3.53 8.94
N MET A 66 -0.25 -2.52 8.30
CA MET A 66 1.05 -2.61 7.65
C MET A 66 2.15 -2.95 8.65
N LEU A 67 2.17 -2.34 9.84
CA LEU A 67 3.17 -2.62 10.87
C LEU A 67 2.99 -4.02 11.47
N ALA A 68 1.76 -4.45 11.70
CA ALA A 68 1.47 -5.82 12.14
C ALA A 68 1.89 -6.87 11.07
N GLY A 69 1.60 -6.57 9.80
CA GLY A 69 2.05 -7.36 8.66
C GLY A 69 3.57 -7.41 8.55
N PHE A 70 4.25 -6.27 8.70
CA PHE A 70 5.70 -6.22 8.69
C PHE A 70 6.31 -7.06 9.83
N ALA A 71 5.81 -6.92 11.06
CA ALA A 71 6.28 -7.70 12.20
C ALA A 71 6.10 -9.22 11.99
N THR A 72 4.94 -9.64 11.49
CA THR A 72 4.69 -11.06 11.17
C THR A 72 5.55 -11.56 10.01
N GLY A 73 5.86 -10.72 9.02
CA GLY A 73 6.78 -11.05 7.93
C GLY A 73 8.23 -11.22 8.40
N MET A 74 8.69 -10.39 9.33
CA MET A 74 10.00 -10.54 9.97
C MET A 74 10.10 -11.84 10.76
N ARG A 75 9.06 -12.17 11.53
CA ARG A 75 8.98 -13.47 12.24
C ARG A 75 8.99 -14.65 11.27
N LEU A 76 8.31 -14.54 10.13
CA LEU A 76 8.30 -15.59 9.10
C LEU A 76 9.70 -15.81 8.50
N ARG A 77 10.45 -14.73 8.24
CA ARG A 77 11.86 -14.79 7.79
C ARG A 77 12.75 -15.50 8.81
N GLU A 78 12.54 -15.27 10.11
CA GLU A 78 13.29 -15.98 11.16
C GLU A 78 12.98 -17.48 11.19
N MET A 79 11.73 -17.87 10.95
CA MET A 79 11.30 -19.28 10.99
C MET A 79 11.73 -20.07 9.76
N LEU A 80 11.60 -19.48 8.56
CA LEU A 80 11.81 -20.18 7.29
C LEU A 80 13.18 -19.90 6.66
N GLY A 81 13.95 -18.97 7.22
CA GLY A 81 15.19 -18.49 6.62
C GLY A 81 14.94 -17.50 5.47
N GLU A 82 15.90 -17.39 4.56
CA GLU A 82 15.84 -16.39 3.49
C GLU A 82 14.84 -16.75 2.38
N MET A 83 13.60 -16.32 2.57
CA MET A 83 12.57 -16.28 1.53
C MET A 83 12.86 -15.07 0.62
N ASN A 84 13.08 -15.31 -0.67
CA ASN A 84 13.32 -14.34 -1.77
C ASN A 84 13.78 -12.92 -1.35
N HIS A 85 15.07 -12.65 -1.49
CA HIS A 85 15.70 -11.36 -1.18
C HIS A 85 14.98 -10.14 -1.77
N PHE A 86 14.42 -10.25 -2.98
CA PHE A 86 13.77 -9.11 -3.64
C PHE A 86 12.50 -8.67 -2.93
N HIS A 87 11.59 -9.60 -2.60
CA HIS A 87 10.33 -9.29 -1.92
C HIS A 87 10.56 -8.62 -0.56
N VAL A 88 11.53 -9.14 0.19
CA VAL A 88 11.84 -8.64 1.54
C VAL A 88 12.49 -7.25 1.47
N ILE A 89 13.50 -7.05 0.62
CA ILE A 89 14.20 -5.75 0.48
C ILE A 89 13.24 -4.67 -0.03
N ILE A 90 12.46 -4.97 -1.06
CA ILE A 90 11.46 -4.04 -1.60
C ILE A 90 10.38 -3.75 -0.54
N GLY A 91 9.89 -4.78 0.14
CA GLY A 91 8.92 -4.63 1.23
C GLY A 91 9.43 -3.71 2.35
N MET A 92 10.66 -3.91 2.81
CA MET A 92 11.30 -3.04 3.82
C MET A 92 11.40 -1.58 3.34
N ALA A 93 11.83 -1.37 2.09
CA ALA A 93 11.93 -0.03 1.51
C ALA A 93 10.55 0.67 1.39
N ILE A 94 9.52 -0.08 1.01
CA ILE A 94 8.14 0.42 0.95
C ILE A 94 7.64 0.80 2.34
N VAL A 95 7.82 -0.06 3.35
CA VAL A 95 7.41 0.24 4.73
C VAL A 95 8.14 1.48 5.23
N ALA A 96 9.45 1.57 5.06
CA ALA A 96 10.24 2.75 5.44
C ALA A 96 9.74 4.02 4.73
N GLY A 97 9.47 3.95 3.42
CA GLY A 97 8.89 5.07 2.67
C GLY A 97 7.50 5.45 3.17
N MET A 98 6.66 4.46 3.49
CA MET A 98 5.32 4.69 4.03
C MET A 98 5.41 5.38 5.37
N LEU A 99 6.40 5.04 6.21
CA LEU A 99 6.67 5.69 7.50
C LEU A 99 6.91 7.21 7.38
N LEU A 100 7.44 7.66 6.24
CA LEU A 100 7.68 9.07 5.97
C LEU A 100 6.43 9.84 5.52
N MET A 101 5.35 9.15 5.12
CA MET A 101 4.16 9.79 4.54
C MET A 101 3.41 10.74 5.46
N PRO A 102 3.17 10.45 6.76
CA PRO A 102 2.49 11.36 7.67
C PRO A 102 3.25 12.68 7.84
N TRP A 103 4.59 12.64 7.81
CA TRP A 103 5.41 13.85 7.87
C TRP A 103 5.20 14.71 6.62
N PHE A 104 5.24 14.11 5.43
CA PHE A 104 4.92 14.82 4.19
C PHE A 104 3.46 15.30 4.14
N GLY A 105 2.54 14.50 4.66
CA GLY A 105 1.12 14.81 4.84
C GLY A 105 0.93 16.07 5.67
N TYR A 106 1.54 16.09 6.85
CA TYR A 106 1.50 17.22 7.78
C TYR A 106 2.09 18.49 7.17
N ILE A 107 3.28 18.41 6.57
CA ILE A 107 3.96 19.56 5.96
C ILE A 107 3.12 20.14 4.82
N HIS A 108 2.66 19.30 3.88
CA HIS A 108 1.86 19.80 2.77
C HIS A 108 0.50 20.33 3.24
N HIS A 109 -0.14 19.69 4.23
CA HIS A 109 -1.46 20.11 4.71
C HIS A 109 -1.39 21.48 5.39
N ARG A 110 -0.40 21.68 6.28
CA ARG A 110 -0.12 22.99 6.89
C ARG A 110 0.14 24.06 5.83
N ARG A 111 1.00 23.79 4.85
CA ARG A 111 1.30 24.74 3.77
C ARG A 111 0.10 25.02 2.87
N TYR A 112 -0.76 24.03 2.62
CA TYR A 112 -1.97 24.19 1.83
C TYR A 112 -3.01 25.07 2.55
N LEU A 113 -3.17 24.92 3.86
CA LEU A 113 -4.05 25.79 4.65
C LEU A 113 -3.62 27.25 4.64
N VAL A 114 -2.31 27.50 4.63
CA VAL A 114 -1.73 28.85 4.59
C VAL A 114 -1.76 29.44 3.19
N LEU A 115 -1.26 28.72 2.19
CA LEU A 115 -1.03 29.26 0.84
C LEU A 115 -2.25 29.12 -0.08
N ARG A 116 -3.23 28.27 0.28
CA ARG A 116 -4.44 27.95 -0.51
C ARG A 116 -4.17 27.52 -1.97
N ARG A 117 -2.94 27.11 -2.26
CA ARG A 117 -2.51 26.60 -3.57
C ARG A 117 -1.69 25.32 -3.43
N LYS A 118 -1.66 24.51 -4.49
CA LYS A 118 -0.79 23.33 -4.56
C LYS A 118 0.66 23.79 -4.50
N THR A 119 1.45 23.15 -3.65
CA THR A 119 2.89 23.42 -3.53
C THR A 119 3.68 22.22 -4.01
N THR A 120 5.00 22.35 -4.17
CA THR A 120 5.89 21.22 -4.46
C THR A 120 5.69 20.07 -3.46
N TRP A 121 5.46 20.38 -2.17
CA TRP A 121 5.14 19.38 -1.15
C TRP A 121 3.84 18.63 -1.40
N THR A 122 2.84 19.28 -1.98
CA THR A 122 1.60 18.63 -2.40
C THR A 122 1.87 17.62 -3.51
N HIS A 123 2.69 17.99 -4.50
CA HIS A 123 3.07 17.07 -5.57
C HIS A 123 3.90 15.89 -5.04
N THR A 124 4.91 16.17 -4.21
CA THR A 124 5.74 15.13 -3.59
C THR A 124 4.88 14.16 -2.77
N HIS A 125 4.05 14.64 -1.85
CA HIS A 125 3.21 13.77 -1.04
C HIS A 125 2.27 12.90 -1.88
N VAL A 126 1.62 13.48 -2.89
CA VAL A 126 0.66 12.77 -3.74
C VAL A 126 1.33 11.72 -4.62
N TRP A 127 2.42 12.09 -5.32
CA TRP A 127 3.08 11.17 -6.24
C TRP A 127 3.88 10.10 -5.52
N PHE A 128 4.60 10.48 -4.47
CA PHE A 128 5.34 9.52 -3.66
C PHE A 128 4.38 8.50 -3.04
N GLY A 129 3.23 8.95 -2.49
CA GLY A 129 2.19 8.06 -1.97
C GLY A 129 1.66 7.07 -3.00
N ARG A 130 1.39 7.52 -4.23
CA ARG A 130 0.93 6.66 -5.32
C ARG A 130 1.95 5.59 -5.70
N VAL A 131 3.22 6.00 -5.84
CA VAL A 131 4.31 5.07 -6.16
C VAL A 131 4.44 4.00 -5.09
N LEU A 132 4.43 4.37 -3.80
CA LEU A 132 4.52 3.38 -2.72
C LEU A 132 3.33 2.43 -2.67
N ILE A 133 2.12 2.91 -2.93
CA ILE A 133 0.94 2.02 -3.02
C ILE A 133 1.10 1.03 -4.17
N ILE A 134 1.46 1.49 -5.37
CA ILE A 134 1.64 0.62 -6.55
C ILE A 134 2.75 -0.41 -6.30
N LEU A 135 3.89 0.02 -5.76
CA LEU A 135 4.99 -0.87 -5.39
C LEU A 135 4.55 -1.88 -4.32
N GLY A 136 3.74 -1.47 -3.35
CA GLY A 136 3.18 -2.36 -2.32
C GLY A 136 2.23 -3.42 -2.88
N ILE A 137 1.37 -3.05 -3.84
CA ILE A 137 0.50 -3.98 -4.55
C ILE A 137 1.35 -5.00 -5.34
N ALA A 138 2.34 -4.53 -6.10
CA ALA A 138 3.23 -5.40 -6.86
C ALA A 138 4.04 -6.33 -5.94
N ASN A 139 4.59 -5.79 -4.85
CA ASN A 139 5.37 -6.56 -3.88
C ASN A 139 4.52 -7.63 -3.18
N GLY A 140 3.27 -7.32 -2.84
CA GLY A 140 2.35 -8.30 -2.27
C GLY A 140 1.99 -9.41 -3.26
N GLY A 141 1.88 -9.11 -4.56
CA GLY A 141 1.73 -10.12 -5.61
C GLY A 141 2.91 -11.09 -5.68
N ILE A 142 4.14 -10.57 -5.59
CA ILE A 142 5.36 -11.40 -5.50
C ILE A 142 5.33 -12.29 -4.26
N GLY A 143 5.00 -11.71 -3.09
CA GLY A 143 4.90 -12.45 -1.83
C GLY A 143 3.86 -13.58 -1.87
N PHE A 144 2.74 -13.35 -2.56
CA PHE A 144 1.71 -14.36 -2.74
C PHE A 144 2.17 -15.53 -3.63
N SER A 145 2.89 -15.24 -4.73
CA SER A 145 3.48 -16.28 -5.59
C SER A 145 4.44 -17.17 -4.80
N LEU A 146 5.33 -16.55 -4.02
CA LEU A 146 6.30 -17.25 -3.18
C LEU A 146 5.62 -18.16 -2.16
N ALA A 147 4.63 -17.64 -1.44
CA ALA A 147 3.89 -18.43 -0.46
C ALA A 147 3.23 -19.68 -1.08
N SER A 148 2.78 -19.57 -2.34
CA SER A 148 2.18 -20.68 -3.07
C SER A 148 3.21 -21.71 -3.56
N GLU A 149 4.40 -21.27 -3.96
CA GLU A 149 5.51 -22.12 -4.40
C GLU A 149 6.12 -22.91 -3.23
N ASP A 150 6.31 -22.24 -2.09
CA ASP A 150 6.93 -22.84 -0.89
C ASP A 150 5.95 -23.75 -0.11
N GLY A 151 4.69 -23.87 -0.56
CA GLY A 151 3.67 -24.71 0.09
C GLY A 151 3.27 -24.25 1.50
N VAL A 152 3.63 -23.00 1.86
CA VAL A 152 3.39 -22.37 3.16
C VAL A 152 2.21 -21.41 3.13
N GLY A 153 1.60 -21.14 1.96
CA GLY A 153 0.47 -20.23 1.91
C GLY A 153 -0.36 -20.24 0.64
N TYR A 154 -1.68 -20.17 0.90
CA TYR A 154 -2.78 -19.81 0.01
C TYR A 154 -3.20 -20.80 -1.08
N SER A 155 -4.52 -21.02 -1.15
CA SER A 155 -5.14 -21.78 -2.23
C SER A 155 -5.12 -20.98 -3.54
N ARG A 156 -5.29 -21.67 -4.68
CA ARG A 156 -5.51 -21.04 -5.99
C ARG A 156 -6.63 -19.99 -5.96
N VAL A 157 -7.66 -20.21 -5.12
CA VAL A 157 -8.76 -19.25 -4.91
C VAL A 157 -8.24 -17.95 -4.28
N GLY A 158 -7.38 -18.03 -3.27
CA GLY A 158 -6.78 -16.85 -2.64
C GLY A 158 -5.97 -16.01 -3.63
N MET A 159 -5.24 -16.65 -4.54
CA MET A 159 -4.47 -15.95 -5.60
C MET A 159 -5.39 -15.17 -6.53
N ILE A 160 -6.50 -15.79 -6.96
CA ILE A 160 -7.49 -15.15 -7.83
C ILE A 160 -8.14 -13.96 -7.12
N VAL A 161 -8.52 -14.12 -5.85
CA VAL A 161 -9.10 -13.03 -5.05
C VAL A 161 -8.11 -11.88 -4.90
N TYR A 162 -6.85 -12.17 -4.53
CA TYR A 162 -5.81 -11.16 -4.42
C TYR A 162 -5.62 -10.41 -5.73
N ALA A 163 -5.44 -11.13 -6.84
CA ALA A 163 -5.24 -10.53 -8.16
C ALA A 163 -6.42 -9.66 -8.60
N ALA A 164 -7.66 -10.11 -8.36
CA ALA A 164 -8.85 -9.34 -8.69
C ALA A 164 -8.92 -8.03 -7.90
N VAL A 165 -8.71 -8.08 -6.57
CA VAL A 165 -8.73 -6.89 -5.72
C VAL A 165 -7.57 -5.96 -6.06
N ALA A 166 -6.38 -6.49 -6.31
CA ALA A 166 -5.20 -5.75 -6.74
C ALA A 166 -5.44 -4.99 -8.06
N ALA A 167 -6.06 -5.66 -9.04
CA ALA A 167 -6.42 -5.04 -10.31
C ALA A 167 -7.42 -3.90 -10.12
N VAL A 168 -8.48 -4.10 -9.34
CA VAL A 168 -9.47 -3.06 -9.04
C VAL A 168 -8.82 -1.87 -8.33
N ALA A 169 -8.01 -2.11 -7.30
CA ALA A 169 -7.31 -1.06 -6.56
C ALA A 169 -6.36 -0.25 -7.47
N GLY A 170 -5.56 -0.96 -8.28
CA GLY A 170 -4.61 -0.34 -9.21
C GLY A 170 -5.31 0.49 -10.29
N ILE A 171 -6.32 -0.08 -10.95
CA ILE A 171 -7.12 0.62 -11.98
C ILE A 171 -7.80 1.84 -11.38
N SER A 172 -8.39 1.73 -10.19
CA SER A 172 -9.06 2.85 -9.53
C SER A 172 -8.09 4.00 -9.23
N LEU A 173 -6.88 3.69 -8.77
CA LEU A 173 -5.86 4.68 -8.45
C LEU A 173 -5.33 5.38 -9.70
N VAL A 174 -5.02 4.61 -10.76
CA VAL A 174 -4.52 5.14 -12.04
C VAL A 174 -5.60 5.94 -12.75
N GLY A 175 -6.82 5.40 -12.84
CA GLY A 175 -7.97 6.09 -13.44
C GLY A 175 -8.25 7.42 -12.75
N LEU A 176 -8.22 7.47 -11.42
CA LEU A 176 -8.36 8.72 -10.68
C LEU A 176 -7.21 9.70 -10.94
N ALA A 177 -5.97 9.21 -11.03
CA ALA A 177 -4.82 10.05 -11.36
C ALA A 177 -4.95 10.70 -12.75
N ILE A 178 -5.41 9.94 -13.74
CA ILE A 178 -5.67 10.41 -15.10
C ILE A 178 -6.83 11.41 -15.11
N ALA A 179 -7.97 11.08 -14.50
CA ALA A 179 -9.15 11.94 -14.45
C ALA A 179 -8.86 13.31 -13.80
N VAL A 180 -8.10 13.33 -12.71
CA VAL A 180 -7.68 14.58 -12.06
C VAL A 180 -6.75 15.41 -12.95
N SER A 181 -5.92 14.76 -13.76
CA SER A 181 -5.01 15.44 -14.69
C SER A 181 -5.77 16.12 -15.83
N PHE A 182 -6.80 15.46 -16.39
CA PHE A 182 -7.66 16.05 -17.41
C PHE A 182 -8.52 17.20 -16.88
N ARG A 183 -9.11 17.08 -15.68
CA ARG A 183 -9.86 18.19 -15.06
C ARG A 183 -9.00 19.44 -14.85
N GLY A 184 -7.72 19.27 -14.54
CA GLY A 184 -6.79 20.40 -14.39
C GLY A 184 -6.57 21.18 -15.69
N LYS A 185 -6.38 20.48 -16.81
CA LYS A 185 -6.15 21.11 -18.13
C LYS A 185 -7.38 21.86 -18.64
N GLY A 186 -8.58 21.27 -18.52
CA GLY A 186 -9.80 21.91 -18.99
C GLY A 186 -10.10 23.24 -18.31
N MET A 187 -9.82 23.35 -17.00
CA MET A 187 -9.97 24.61 -16.27
C MET A 187 -8.97 25.69 -16.70
N GLU A 188 -7.75 25.29 -17.08
CA GLU A 188 -6.71 26.21 -17.55
C GLU A 188 -7.03 26.75 -18.96
N GLU A 189 -7.50 25.88 -19.85
CA GLU A 189 -7.99 26.27 -21.18
C GLU A 189 -9.21 27.21 -21.10
N GLU A 190 -10.17 26.93 -20.22
CA GLU A 190 -11.34 27.79 -20.00
C GLU A 190 -10.91 29.19 -19.52
N GLN A 191 -9.99 29.29 -18.55
CA GLN A 191 -9.47 30.57 -18.06
C GLN A 191 -8.72 31.37 -19.14
N LEU A 192 -7.90 30.72 -19.96
CA LEU A 192 -7.21 31.37 -21.08
C LEU A 192 -8.20 31.90 -22.12
N SER A 193 -9.26 31.14 -22.40
CA SER A 193 -10.30 31.56 -23.34
C SER A 193 -11.09 32.78 -22.86
N LEU A 194 -11.32 32.91 -21.55
CA LEU A 194 -11.99 34.06 -20.94
C LEU A 194 -11.09 35.30 -20.94
N ASN A 195 -9.79 35.16 -20.65
CA ASN A 195 -8.83 36.27 -20.68
C ASN A 195 -8.59 36.85 -22.08
N HIS A 196 -8.76 36.07 -23.15
CA HIS A 196 -8.65 36.57 -24.52
C HIS A 196 -9.94 37.24 -25.05
N ARG A 197 -11.07 37.12 -24.34
CA ARG A 197 -12.37 37.69 -24.74
C ARG A 197 -12.75 38.98 -23.99
N GLY A 198 -12.01 39.36 -22.96
CA GLY A 198 -12.15 40.62 -22.22
C GLY A 198 -11.10 41.63 -22.62
#